data_AF-A0A3D4GX14-F1
#
_entry.id   AF-A0A3D4GX14-F1
#
_cell.length_a   1.000
_cell.length_b   1.000
_cell.length_c   1.000
_cell.angle_alpha   90.00
_cell.angle_beta   90.00
_cell.angle_gamma   90.00
#
_symmetry.space_group_name_H-M   'P 1'
#
loop_
_entity.id
_entity.type
_entity.pdbx_description
1 polymer ?
#
loop_
_entity_poly.entity_id
_entity_poly.type
_entity_poly.pdbx_seq_one_letter_code
_entity_poly.pdbx_strand_id
1 'polypeptide(L)'
;GHLIRGRNRTSLARFGLVALSGVVINDSLVMVDFINRARTRGLGLEAAIREAGGVRFRPILLTSLTTFAGLTPLLFEKSLQAQFLIPMATSLGFGVIFGTFIILVLVPVSYMILEDLRASIYRLFGVDTLEVDWNKAAD
;
A
#
# COMPACT_ATOMS: atom_id res chain seq x y z
N GLY A 1 -14.76 -0.89 10.43
CA GLY A 1 -15.09 -2.29 10.81
C GLY A 1 -15.71 -2.40 12.18
N HIS A 2 -14.91 -2.35 13.25
CA HIS A 2 -15.40 -2.58 14.63
C HIS A 2 -16.48 -1.62 15.11
N LEU A 3 -16.36 -0.32 14.78
CA LEU A 3 -17.37 0.70 15.11
C LEU A 3 -18.70 0.44 14.40
N ILE A 4 -18.66 -0.04 13.15
CA ILE A 4 -19.85 -0.36 12.34
C ILE A 4 -20.54 -1.65 12.84
N ARG A 5 -19.77 -2.61 13.36
CA ARG A 5 -20.29 -3.89 13.91
C ARG A 5 -20.61 -3.87 15.40
N GLY A 6 -20.43 -2.74 16.09
CA GLY A 6 -20.70 -2.62 17.53
C GLY A 6 -19.87 -3.56 18.41
N ARG A 7 -18.70 -4.02 17.96
CA ARG A 7 -17.87 -4.99 18.70
C ARG A 7 -16.72 -4.32 19.45
N ASN A 8 -16.51 -4.76 20.69
CA ASN A 8 -15.43 -4.28 21.56
C ASN A 8 -14.05 -4.42 20.90
N ARG A 9 -13.17 -3.44 21.15
CA ARG A 9 -11.76 -3.47 20.77
C ARG A 9 -11.03 -4.49 21.65
N THR A 10 -11.10 -5.76 21.27
CA THR A 10 -10.43 -6.84 22.01
C THR A 10 -8.93 -6.87 21.70
N SER A 11 -8.13 -7.49 22.57
CA SER A 11 -6.70 -7.74 22.28
C SER A 11 -6.49 -8.49 20.96
N LEU A 12 -7.41 -9.40 20.61
CA LEU A 12 -7.44 -10.13 19.34
C LEU A 12 -7.61 -9.23 18.11
N ALA A 13 -8.34 -8.12 18.21
CA ALA A 13 -8.45 -7.16 17.12
C ALA A 13 -7.10 -6.49 16.78
N ARG A 14 -6.22 -6.30 17.77
CA ARG A 14 -4.86 -5.76 17.54
C ARG A 14 -3.99 -6.70 16.72
N PHE A 15 -4.09 -8.01 16.92
CA PHE A 15 -3.41 -8.98 16.06
C PHE A 15 -3.90 -8.90 14.61
N GLY A 16 -5.19 -8.60 14.40
CA GLY A 16 -5.74 -8.34 13.06
C GLY A 16 -5.14 -7.09 12.40
N LEU A 17 -4.75 -6.07 13.19
CA LEU A 17 -4.03 -4.90 12.70
C LEU A 17 -2.59 -5.23 12.30
N VAL A 18 -1.91 -6.11 13.05
CA VAL A 18 -0.57 -6.58 12.69
C VAL A 18 -0.62 -7.36 11.38
N ALA A 19 -1.58 -8.28 11.23
CA ALA A 19 -1.79 -8.98 9.96
C ALA A 19 -2.07 -7.99 8.81
N LEU A 20 -2.89 -6.96 9.06
CA LEU A 20 -3.17 -5.91 8.08
C LEU A 20 -1.90 -5.16 7.65
N SER A 21 -1.02 -4.81 8.58
CA SER A 21 0.22 -4.12 8.23
C SER A 21 1.09 -4.93 7.26
N GLY A 22 1.11 -6.26 7.39
CA GLY A 22 1.84 -7.13 6.46
C GLY A 22 1.28 -7.05 5.03
N VAL A 23 -0.05 -7.07 4.89
CA VAL A 23 -0.72 -6.91 3.58
C VAL A 23 -0.42 -5.54 2.98
N VAL A 24 -0.54 -4.48 3.79
CA VAL A 24 -0.30 -3.10 3.37
C VAL A 24 1.15 -2.89 2.92
N ILE A 25 2.11 -3.41 3.68
CA ILE A 25 3.55 -3.31 3.37
C ILE A 25 3.84 -4.06 2.07
N ASN A 26 3.31 -5.27 1.90
CA ASN A 26 3.51 -6.05 0.68
C ASN A 26 3.02 -5.29 -0.57
N ASP A 27 1.81 -4.75 -0.53
CA ASP A 27 1.25 -4.03 -1.67
C ASP A 27 2.02 -2.73 -1.97
N SER A 28 2.44 -2.02 -0.92
CA SER A 28 3.23 -0.80 -1.03
C SER A 28 4.63 -1.06 -1.60
N LEU A 29 5.30 -2.11 -1.12
CA LEU A 29 6.63 -2.49 -1.57
C LEU A 29 6.62 -2.80 -3.06
N VAL A 30 5.65 -3.59 -3.53
CA VAL A 30 5.58 -3.93 -4.95
C VAL A 30 5.26 -2.70 -5.81
N MET A 31 4.42 -1.77 -5.33
CA MET A 31 4.19 -0.51 -6.04
C MET A 31 5.49 0.30 -6.19
N VAL A 32 6.26 0.46 -5.11
CA VAL A 32 7.54 1.16 -5.13
C VAL A 32 8.55 0.46 -6.04
N ASP A 33 8.62 -0.88 -6.01
CA ASP A 33 9.49 -1.65 -6.90
C ASP A 33 9.14 -1.41 -8.38
N PHE A 34 7.85 -1.37 -8.72
CA PHE A 34 7.41 -1.05 -10.09
C PHE A 34 7.77 0.38 -10.50
N ILE A 35 7.60 1.37 -9.61
CA ILE A 35 8.02 2.75 -9.86
C ILE A 35 9.54 2.78 -10.11
N ASN A 36 10.33 2.16 -9.23
CA ASN A 36 11.79 2.10 -9.37
C ASN A 36 12.22 1.43 -10.67
N ARG A 37 11.61 0.30 -11.05
CA ARG A 37 11.88 -0.34 -12.34
C ARG A 37 11.55 0.58 -13.52
N ALA A 38 10.44 1.29 -13.48
CA ALA A 38 10.11 2.27 -14.52
C ALA A 38 11.15 3.40 -14.58
N ARG A 39 11.63 3.90 -13.43
CA ARG A 39 12.72 4.88 -13.35
C ARG A 39 14.03 4.33 -13.94
N THR A 40 14.39 3.08 -13.66
CA THR A 40 15.59 2.45 -14.24
C THR A 40 15.54 2.26 -15.75
N ARG A 41 14.34 2.26 -16.35
CA ARG A 41 14.15 2.27 -17.81
C ARG A 41 14.23 3.67 -18.43
N GLY A 42 14.55 4.69 -17.63
CA GLY A 42 14.66 6.08 -18.09
C GLY A 42 13.37 6.89 -18.02
N LEU A 43 12.25 6.34 -17.53
CA LEU A 43 11.03 7.14 -17.43
C LEU A 43 11.19 8.28 -16.40
N GLY A 44 10.70 9.48 -16.76
CA GLY A 44 10.53 10.59 -15.82
C GLY A 44 9.64 10.21 -14.63
N LEU A 45 9.80 10.90 -13.50
CA LEU A 45 9.15 10.57 -12.22
C LEU A 45 7.63 10.40 -12.37
N GLU A 46 6.97 11.38 -12.98
CA GLU A 46 5.52 11.36 -13.16
C GLU A 46 5.06 10.22 -14.09
N ALA A 47 5.79 9.98 -15.18
CA ALA A 47 5.48 8.91 -16.13
C ALA A 47 5.65 7.52 -15.47
N ALA A 48 6.72 7.34 -14.69
CA ALA A 48 6.98 6.11 -13.93
C ALA A 48 5.87 5.82 -12.91
N ILE A 49 5.39 6.85 -12.20
CA ILE A 49 4.30 6.72 -11.23
C ILE A 49 2.98 6.38 -11.91
N ARG A 50 2.64 7.05 -13.01
CA ARG A 50 1.42 6.78 -13.78
C ARG A 50 1.41 5.37 -14.34
N GLU A 51 2.53 4.91 -14.89
CA GLU A 51 2.67 3.56 -15.42
C GLU A 51 2.53 2.50 -14.32
N ALA A 52 3.31 2.65 -13.23
CA ALA A 52 3.26 1.73 -12.10
C ALA A 52 1.86 1.67 -11.48
N GLY A 53 1.22 2.83 -11.28
CA GLY A 53 -0.15 2.92 -10.78
C GLY A 53 -1.14 2.17 -11.68
N GLY A 54 -1.08 2.37 -13.00
CA GLY A 54 -1.95 1.71 -13.96
C GLY A 54 -1.81 0.18 -13.95
N VAL A 55 -0.57 -0.32 -13.92
CA VAL A 55 -0.29 -1.77 -13.93
C VAL A 55 -0.66 -2.43 -12.60
N ARG A 56 -0.49 -1.72 -11.47
CA ARG A 56 -0.68 -2.27 -10.12
C ARG A 56 -2.08 -2.09 -9.55
N PHE A 57 -2.88 -1.16 -10.09
CA PHE A 57 -4.24 -0.92 -9.63
C PHE A 57 -5.09 -2.19 -9.60
N ARG A 58 -5.14 -2.93 -10.72
CA ARG A 58 -5.95 -4.16 -10.83
C ARG A 58 -5.46 -5.27 -9.89
N PRO A 59 -4.16 -5.63 -9.86
CA PRO A 59 -3.65 -6.63 -8.92
C PRO A 59 -3.95 -6.31 -7.45
N ILE A 60 -3.70 -5.07 -7.00
CA ILE A 60 -3.88 -4.68 -5.59
C ILE A 60 -5.37 -4.76 -5.21
N LEU A 61 -6.27 -4.29 -6.08
CA LEU A 61 -7.71 -4.42 -5.85
C LEU A 61 -8.16 -5.88 -5.78
N LEU A 62 -7.67 -6.73 -6.67
CA LEU A 62 -8.02 -8.16 -6.69
C LEU A 62 -7.57 -8.88 -5.43
N THR A 63 -6.34 -8.65 -4.97
CA THR A 63 -5.83 -9.22 -3.71
C THR A 63 -6.71 -8.79 -2.55
N SER A 64 -7.00 -7.50 -2.47
CA SER A 64 -7.78 -6.91 -1.38
C SER A 64 -9.20 -7.47 -1.32
N LEU A 65 -9.85 -7.56 -2.49
CA LEU A 65 -11.17 -8.15 -2.64
C LEU A 65 -11.16 -9.63 -2.28
N THR A 66 -10.16 -10.38 -2.74
CA THR A 66 -10.01 -11.81 -2.46
C THR A 66 -9.81 -12.07 -0.97
N THR A 67 -8.99 -11.27 -0.29
CA THR A 67 -8.81 -11.36 1.17
C THR A 67 -10.12 -11.07 1.89
N PHE A 68 -10.84 -10.01 1.51
CA PHE A 68 -12.13 -9.69 2.12
C PHE A 68 -13.17 -10.80 1.89
N ALA A 69 -13.28 -11.29 0.65
CA ALA A 69 -14.17 -12.38 0.28
C ALA A 69 -13.84 -13.67 1.05
N GLY A 70 -12.56 -14.03 1.18
CA GLY A 70 -12.12 -15.20 1.95
C GLY A 70 -12.43 -15.10 3.44
N LEU A 71 -12.42 -13.89 4.01
CA LEU A 71 -12.80 -13.66 5.40
C LEU A 71 -14.32 -13.58 5.60
N THR A 72 -15.09 -13.33 4.55
CA THR A 72 -16.54 -13.09 4.63
C THR A 72 -17.29 -14.25 5.31
N PRO A 73 -17.08 -15.54 4.97
CA PRO A 73 -17.73 -16.65 5.66
C PRO A 73 -17.46 -16.66 7.17
N LEU A 74 -16.19 -16.42 7.56
CA LEU A 74 -15.79 -16.34 8.97
C LEU A 74 -16.48 -15.18 9.70
N LEU A 75 -16.73 -14.05 9.01
CA LEU A 75 -17.45 -12.92 9.61
C LEU A 75 -18.91 -13.25 9.94
N PHE A 76 -19.55 -14.20 9.24
CA PHE A 76 -20.94 -14.61 9.45
C PHE A 76 -21.11 -15.87 10.32
N GLU A 77 -20.03 -16.55 10.65
CA GLU A 77 -20.03 -17.73 11.51
C GLU A 77 -20.49 -17.39 12.95
N LYS A 78 -21.25 -18.30 13.56
CA LYS A 78 -21.85 -18.13 14.90
C LYS A 78 -21.24 -19.05 15.97
N SER A 79 -20.42 -20.03 15.59
CA SER A 79 -19.79 -20.95 16.53
C SER A 79 -18.94 -20.25 17.60
N LEU A 80 -18.93 -20.80 18.83
CA LEU A 80 -18.17 -20.24 19.97
C LEU A 80 -16.66 -20.16 19.69
N GLN A 81 -16.10 -21.13 18.95
CA GLN A 81 -14.69 -21.08 18.54
C GLN A 81 -14.41 -19.95 17.55
N ALA A 82 -15.31 -19.69 16.59
CA ALA A 82 -15.14 -18.60 15.64
C ALA A 82 -15.26 -17.22 16.29
N GLN A 83 -16.03 -17.06 17.37
CA GLN A 83 -16.25 -15.77 18.03
C GLN A 83 -14.96 -15.07 18.49
N PHE A 84 -13.90 -15.81 18.81
CA PHE A 84 -12.59 -15.25 19.13
C PHE A 84 -11.84 -14.72 17.90
N LEU A 85 -12.05 -15.33 16.74
CA LEU A 85 -11.42 -14.95 15.46
C LEU A 85 -12.17 -13.81 14.75
N ILE A 86 -13.49 -13.70 14.94
CA ILE A 86 -14.28 -12.69 14.24
C ILE A 86 -13.78 -11.25 14.48
N PRO A 87 -13.39 -10.82 15.71
CA PRO A 87 -12.79 -9.51 15.91
C PRO A 87 -11.52 -9.30 15.08
N MET A 88 -10.64 -10.30 15.02
CA MET A 88 -9.43 -10.24 14.21
C MET A 88 -9.76 -10.12 12.72
N ALA A 89 -10.63 -10.99 12.22
CA ALA A 89 -11.09 -10.99 10.83
C ALA A 89 -11.81 -9.68 10.44
N THR A 90 -12.54 -9.07 11.38
CA THR A 90 -13.21 -7.78 11.17
C THR A 90 -12.21 -6.65 11.03
N SER A 91 -11.14 -6.64 11.83
CA SER A 91 -10.08 -5.64 11.68
C SER A 91 -9.36 -5.80 10.34
N LEU A 92 -8.96 -7.03 10.00
CA LEU A 92 -8.23 -7.32 8.77
C LEU A 92 -9.08 -7.07 7.52
N GLY A 93 -10.28 -7.65 7.43
CA GLY A 93 -11.11 -7.57 6.23
C GLY A 93 -11.49 -6.12 5.87
N PHE A 94 -12.02 -5.36 6.83
CA PHE A 94 -12.34 -3.94 6.57
C PHE A 94 -11.09 -3.09 6.42
N GLY A 95 -10.03 -3.42 7.16
CA GLY A 95 -8.76 -2.72 7.11
C GLY A 95 -8.08 -2.85 5.75
N VAL A 96 -8.16 -4.03 5.12
CA VAL A 96 -7.58 -4.27 3.79
C VAL A 96 -8.29 -3.41 2.76
N ILE A 97 -9.62 -3.47 2.67
CA ILE A 97 -10.37 -2.65 1.70
C ILE A 97 -10.06 -1.16 1.87
N PHE A 98 -10.05 -0.64 3.09
CA PHE A 98 -9.73 0.76 3.35
C PHE A 98 -8.25 1.08 3.05
N GLY A 99 -7.35 0.20 3.47
CA GLY A 99 -5.92 0.31 3.25
C GLY A 99 -5.56 0.32 1.77
N THR A 100 -6.25 -0.44 0.92
CA THR A 100 -6.06 -0.43 -0.53
C THR A 100 -6.21 0.95 -1.13
N PHE A 101 -7.29 1.67 -0.78
CA PHE A 101 -7.51 3.03 -1.26
C PHE A 101 -6.43 3.98 -0.79
N ILE A 102 -5.98 3.83 0.46
CA ILE A 102 -4.87 4.62 0.99
C ILE A 102 -3.59 4.32 0.22
N ILE A 103 -3.19 3.06 0.05
CA ILE A 103 -1.94 2.66 -0.60
C ILE A 103 -1.86 3.20 -2.02
N LEU A 104 -2.94 3.06 -2.80
CA LEU A 104 -2.97 3.48 -4.21
C LEU A 104 -2.74 4.99 -4.39
N VAL A 105 -3.02 5.81 -3.38
CA VAL A 105 -2.81 7.26 -3.43
C VAL A 105 -1.55 7.66 -2.65
N LEU A 106 -1.44 7.18 -1.41
CA LEU A 106 -0.41 7.56 -0.46
C LEU A 106 0.97 7.10 -0.90
N VAL A 107 1.12 5.91 -1.49
CA VAL A 107 2.44 5.41 -1.90
C VAL A 107 3.02 6.25 -3.06
N PRO A 108 2.29 6.50 -4.17
CA PRO A 108 2.74 7.43 -5.20
C PRO A 108 3.12 8.82 -4.66
N VAL A 109 2.25 9.41 -3.84
CA VAL A 109 2.46 10.75 -3.28
C VAL A 109 3.69 10.78 -2.37
N SER A 110 3.83 9.78 -1.50
CA SER A 110 5.00 9.68 -0.61
C SER A 110 6.30 9.51 -1.39
N TYR A 111 6.26 8.78 -2.50
CA TYR A 111 7.41 8.63 -3.38
C TYR A 111 7.79 9.97 -4.05
N MET A 112 6.81 10.76 -4.50
CA MET A 112 7.07 12.11 -5.04
C MET A 112 7.70 13.03 -4.00
N ILE A 113 7.10 13.08 -2.80
CA ILE A 113 7.60 13.89 -1.69
C ILE A 113 9.04 13.50 -1.33
N LEU A 114 9.35 12.20 -1.33
CA LEU A 114 10.69 11.71 -1.03
C LEU A 114 11.71 12.22 -2.06
N GLU A 115 11.37 12.23 -3.35
CA GLU A 115 12.27 12.76 -4.38
C GLU A 115 12.39 14.29 -4.34
N ASP A 116 11.30 15.01 -4.07
CA ASP A 116 11.35 16.47 -3.88
C ASP A 116 12.22 16.85 -2.67
N LEU A 117 12.10 16.11 -1.57
CA LEU A 117 12.92 16.28 -0.37
C LEU A 117 14.39 15.98 -0.67
N ARG A 118 14.66 14.89 -1.40
CA ARG A 118 16.01 14.53 -1.81
C ARG A 118 16.65 15.62 -2.67
N ALA A 119 15.93 16.14 -3.66
CA ALA A 119 16.37 17.25 -4.48
C ALA A 119 16.63 18.52 -3.65
N SER A 120 15.77 18.83 -2.69
CA SER A 120 15.90 20.00 -1.80
C SER A 120 17.13 19.88 -0.88
N ILE A 121 17.38 18.69 -0.33
CA ILE A 121 18.55 18.39 0.49
C ILE A 121 19.83 18.57 -0.33
N TYR A 122 19.90 18.01 -1.55
CA TYR A 122 21.10 18.16 -2.39
C TYR A 122 21.40 19.61 -2.74
N ARG A 123 20.36 20.41 -3.04
CA ARG A 123 20.52 21.86 -3.24
C ARG A 123 21.05 22.58 -2.00
N LEU A 124 20.63 22.16 -0.81
CA LEU A 124 21.07 22.76 0.45
C LEU A 124 22.53 22.44 0.78
N PHE A 125 22.99 21.22 0.46
CA PHE A 125 24.35 20.77 0.73
C PHE A 125 25.36 21.10 -0.38
N GLY A 126 24.96 21.87 -1.41
CA GLY A 126 25.86 22.34 -2.46
C GLY A 126 26.53 21.22 -3.26
N VAL A 127 25.93 20.02 -3.27
CA VAL A 127 26.39 18.93 -4.11
C VAL A 127 25.82 19.20 -5.49
N ASP A 128 26.63 19.78 -6.38
CA ASP A 128 26.28 19.94 -7.79
C ASP A 128 25.83 18.59 -8.31
N THR A 129 24.56 18.53 -8.71
CA THR A 129 24.01 17.36 -9.36
C THR A 129 24.82 17.16 -10.63
N LEU A 130 25.68 16.13 -10.66
CA LEU A 130 25.83 15.38 -11.90
C LEU A 130 24.40 15.12 -12.36
N GLU A 131 23.99 15.82 -13.41
CA GLU A 131 22.75 15.60 -14.12
C GLU A 131 22.63 14.09 -14.33
N VAL A 132 21.89 13.40 -13.47
CA VAL A 132 21.27 12.14 -13.85
C VAL A 132 20.05 12.57 -14.66
N ASP A 133 20.36 13.10 -15.83
CA ASP A 133 19.42 13.43 -16.86
C ASP A 133 18.97 12.10 -17.47
N TRP A 134 17.90 11.55 -16.90
CA TRP A 134 17.28 10.33 -17.38
C TRP A 134 16.77 10.46 -18.82
N ASN A 135 16.64 11.68 -19.35
CA ASN A 135 16.31 11.91 -20.76
C ASN A 135 17.55 11.85 -21.69
N LYS A 136 18.77 12.10 -21.19
CA LYS A 136 20.02 11.95 -21.98
C LYS A 136 20.54 10.51 -22.10
N ALA A 137 20.07 9.59 -21.25
CA ALA A 137 20.49 8.18 -21.28
C ALA A 137 19.65 7.31 -22.26
N ALA A 138 18.67 7.91 -22.93
CA ALA A 138 17.72 7.24 -23.81
C ALA A 138 17.93 7.55 -25.32
N ASP A 139 18.95 8.37 -25.64
CA ASP A 139 19.43 8.66 -27.00
C ASP A 139 20.75 7.90 -27.27
#